data_AF-A0A929NYN9-F1
#
_entry.id   AF-A0A929NYN9-F1
#
_cell.length_a   1.000
_cell.length_b   1.000
_cell.length_c   1.000
_cell.angle_alpha   90.00
_cell.angle_beta   90.00
_cell.angle_gamma   90.00
#
_symmetry.space_group_name_H-M   'P 1'
#
loop_
_entity.id
_entity.type
_entity.pdbx_description
1 polymer ?
#
loop_
_entity_poly.entity_id
_entity_poly.type
_entity_poly.pdbx_seq_one_letter_code
_entity_poly.pdbx_strand_id
1 'polypeptide(L)' 'TIADIADYTYIAHAPEGNVSLNDYPNIRAWLKRVEALPGFTAMQATATGLAA' A
#
# COMPACT_ATOMS: atom_id res chain seq x y z
N THR A 1 -2.51 11.38 -9.37
CA THR A 1 -2.80 12.74 -8.87
C THR A 1 -2.38 12.84 -7.42
N ILE A 2 -2.60 13.97 -6.73
CA ILE A 2 -2.31 14.09 -5.30
C ILE A 2 -3.15 13.15 -4.42
N ALA A 3 -4.34 12.73 -4.90
CA ALA A 3 -5.17 11.75 -4.18
C ALA A 3 -4.44 10.40 -4.07
N ASP A 4 -3.79 9.95 -5.13
CA ASP A 4 -3.06 8.68 -5.10
C ASP A 4 -1.91 8.70 -4.08
N ILE A 5 -1.24 9.86 -3.93
CA ILE A 5 -0.16 10.03 -2.96
C ILE A 5 -0.70 10.04 -1.53
N ALA A 6 -1.82 10.72 -1.30
CA ALA A 6 -2.44 10.83 0.02
C ALA A 6 -2.92 9.48 0.55
N ASP A 7 -3.49 8.64 -0.32
CA ASP A 7 -4.08 7.36 0.08
C ASP A 7 -3.08 6.20 0.11
N TYR A 8 -2.02 6.24 -0.72
CA TYR A 8 -1.12 5.10 -0.94
C TYR A 8 -0.50 4.57 0.35
N THR A 9 0.11 5.43 1.17
CA THR A 9 0.94 5.01 2.30
C THR A 9 0.13 4.21 3.33
N TYR A 10 -1.06 4.68 3.70
CA TYR A 10 -1.90 3.99 4.67
C TYR A 10 -2.52 2.72 4.11
N ILE A 11 -2.93 2.73 2.83
CA ILE A 11 -3.52 1.53 2.22
C ILE A 11 -2.46 0.44 2.03
N ALA A 12 -1.26 0.79 1.57
CA ALA A 12 -0.16 -0.16 1.40
C ALA A 12 0.24 -0.84 2.73
N HIS A 13 0.19 -0.09 3.84
CA HIS A 13 0.55 -0.57 5.18
C HIS A 13 -0.64 -1.07 6.01
N ALA A 14 -1.85 -1.16 5.43
CA ALA A 14 -3.02 -1.69 6.10
C ALA A 14 -2.82 -3.08 6.76
N PRO A 15 -1.99 -4.00 6.21
CA PRO A 15 -1.67 -5.27 6.86
C PRO A 15 -1.00 -5.11 8.24
N GLU A 16 -0.21 -4.06 8.47
CA GLU A 16 0.38 -3.76 9.79
C GLU A 16 -0.70 -3.51 10.85
N GLY A 17 -1.87 -3.01 10.44
CA GLY A 17 -3.06 -2.79 11.26
C GLY A 17 -4.07 -3.94 11.26
N ASN A 18 -3.67 -5.15 10.84
CA ASN A 18 -4.52 -6.34 10.72
C ASN A 18 -5.66 -6.23 9.68
N VAL A 19 -5.50 -5.40 8.66
CA VAL A 19 -6.46 -5.30 7.55
C VAL A 19 -5.90 -6.01 6.31
N SER A 20 -6.55 -7.08 5.88
CA SER A 20 -6.15 -7.83 4.68
C SER A 20 -6.59 -7.13 3.39
N LEU A 21 -5.70 -7.10 2.40
CA LEU A 21 -5.99 -6.58 1.05
C LEU A 21 -6.35 -7.69 0.05
N ASN A 22 -6.42 -8.96 0.48
CA ASN A 22 -6.60 -10.12 -0.40
C ASN A 22 -7.93 -10.12 -1.15
N ASP A 23 -8.98 -9.56 -0.54
CA ASP A 23 -10.31 -9.49 -1.15
C ASP A 23 -10.51 -8.26 -2.05
N TYR A 24 -9.50 -7.38 -2.14
CA TYR A 24 -9.58 -6.12 -2.88
C TYR A 24 -8.62 -6.11 -4.10
N PRO A 25 -8.92 -6.85 -5.18
CA PRO A 25 -8.01 -6.99 -6.34
C PRO A 25 -7.73 -5.64 -7.03
N ASN A 26 -8.72 -4.75 -7.09
CA ASN A 26 -8.56 -3.43 -7.69
C ASN A 26 -7.63 -2.51 -6.88
N ILE A 27 -7.68 -2.62 -5.55
CA ILE A 27 -6.77 -1.89 -4.65
C ILE A 27 -5.34 -2.40 -4.83
N ARG A 28 -5.13 -3.72 -4.83
CA ARG A 28 -3.79 -4.30 -5.07
C ARG A 28 -3.23 -3.93 -6.44
N ALA A 29 -4.07 -3.91 -7.48
CA ALA A 29 -3.66 -3.48 -8.80
C ALA A 29 -3.32 -1.99 -8.85
N TRP A 30 -4.06 -1.15 -8.12
CA TRP A 30 -3.77 0.28 -7.99
C TRP A 30 -2.45 0.53 -7.22
N LEU A 31 -2.20 -0.14 -6.11
CA LEU A 31 -0.93 -0.06 -5.37
C LEU A 31 0.26 -0.33 -6.28
N LYS A 32 0.22 -1.43 -7.06
CA LYS A 32 1.26 -1.76 -8.04
C LYS A 32 1.47 -0.69 -9.11
N ARG A 33 0.41 0.03 -9.51
CA ARG A 33 0.54 1.15 -10.47
C ARG A 33 1.22 2.36 -9.84
N VAL A 34 0.94 2.65 -8.56
CA VAL A 34 1.61 3.73 -7.82
C VAL A 34 3.08 3.40 -7.59
N GLU A 35 3.39 2.16 -7.20
CA GLU A 35 4.76 1.66 -6.99
C GLU A 35 5.61 1.69 -8.27
N ALA A 36 4.97 1.59 -9.45
CA ALA A 36 5.65 1.62 -10.75
C ALA A 36 5.97 3.04 -11.26
N LEU A 37 5.60 4.10 -10.53
CA LEU A 37 5.85 5.47 -10.96
C LEU A 37 7.35 5.82 -10.91
N PRO A 38 7.89 6.57 -11.89
CA PRO A 38 9.25 7.06 -11.83
C PRO A 38 9.49 7.91 -10.57
N GLY A 39 10.55 7.60 -9.83
CA GLY A 39 10.91 8.31 -8.59
C GLY A 39 10.13 7.86 -7.35
N PHE A 40 9.33 6.79 -7.46
CA PHE A 40 8.66 6.20 -6.30
C PHE A 40 9.69 5.74 -5.25
N THR A 41 9.44 6.10 -4.00
CA THR A 41 10.19 5.63 -2.83
C THR A 41 9.22 4.97 -1.86
N ALA A 42 9.43 3.69 -1.59
CA ALA A 42 8.61 2.94 -0.65
C ALA A 42 8.84 3.42 0.79
N MET A 43 7.76 3.52 1.56
CA MET A 43 7.84 3.66 3.01
C MET A 43 8.37 2.35 3.62
N GLN A 44 9.20 2.45 4.66
CA GLN A 44 9.70 1.28 5.36
C GLN A 44 8.55 0.58 6.09
N ALA A 45 8.38 -0.72 5.84
CA ALA A 45 7.40 -1.54 6.51
C ALA A 45 7.90 -2.00 7.88
N THR A 46 6.98 -2.14 8.82
CA THR A 46 7.25 -2.71 10.14
C THR A 46 6.73 -4.14 10.18
N ALA A 47 7.54 -5.08 10.70
CA ALA A 47 7.14 -6.48 10.88
C ALA A 47 6.13 -6.61 12.04
N THR A 48 4.86 -6.31 11.76
CA THR A 48 3.76 -6.32 12.74
C THR A 48 2.42 -6.67 12.07
N GLY A 49 1.43 -7.05 12.87
CA GLY A 49 0.09 -7.40 12.38
C GLY A 49 0.12 -8.57 11.40
N LEU A 50 -0.55 -8.42 10.26
CA LEU A 50 -0.53 -9.40 9.16
C LEU A 50 0.76 -9.34 8.31
N ALA A 51 1.66 -8.40 8.59
CA ALA A 51 2.99 -8.27 7.96
C ALA A 51 4.14 -8.79 8.84
N ALA A 52 3.82 -9.41 9.98
CA ALA A 52 4.79 -10.05 10.88
C ALA A 52 5.42 -11.32 10.30
#